data_AF-A0A847LBD0-F1
#
_entry.id   AF-A0A847LBD0-F1
#
_cell.length_a   1.000
_cell.length_b   1.000
_cell.length_c   1.000
_cell.angle_alpha   90.00
_cell.angle_beta   90.00
_cell.angle_gamma   90.00
#
_symmetry.space_group_name_H-M   'P 1'
#
loop_
_entity.id
_entity.type
_entity.pdbx_description
1 polymer ?
#
loop_
_entity_poly.entity_id
_entity_poly.type
_entity_poly.pdbx_seq_one_letter_code
_entity_poly.pdbx_strand_id
1 'polypeptide(L)'
;MRRLPFFVLALCLLVAAVPPAGAEPVTVPSPLPAGSPAAGEPAAAPQGGNDPLVPPRDKVASFQLDLGSLGTLLLVEGKREGATGHFDELVLASGSVLTPVLKTEGRCLVGTAVGEFTAPGAKDAVLTLDTGGAGGFVDLVLLAVIKGKVVTLWEAEAVKGGRATFEDRTGDGRPELVVRRLAEDMATGEVSPETEVYLFQDGKVTGPVEGK
;
A
#
# COMPACT_ATOMS: atom_id res chain seq x y z
N MET A 1 0.98 -9.62 -64.58
CA MET A 1 2.45 -9.66 -64.80
C MET A 1 3.14 -8.85 -63.72
N ARG A 2 4.33 -9.31 -63.28
CA ARG A 2 5.31 -8.70 -62.33
C ARG A 2 4.88 -8.70 -60.85
N ARG A 3 5.28 -9.68 -60.01
CA ARG A 3 6.60 -10.15 -59.49
C ARG A 3 7.23 -9.22 -58.42
N LEU A 4 7.20 -9.69 -57.17
CA LEU A 4 8.18 -9.40 -56.10
C LEU A 4 9.56 -10.00 -56.44
N PRO A 5 10.63 -9.44 -55.84
CA PRO A 5 11.74 -10.25 -55.30
C PRO A 5 12.02 -9.94 -53.81
N PHE A 6 12.19 -10.97 -52.96
CA PHE A 6 13.47 -11.59 -52.52
C PHE A 6 14.28 -10.70 -51.53
N PHE A 7 14.32 -11.04 -50.23
CA PHE A 7 15.24 -11.98 -49.52
C PHE A 7 16.40 -11.21 -48.88
N VAL A 8 16.68 -11.44 -47.59
CA VAL A 8 17.95 -11.95 -47.04
C VAL A 8 17.74 -12.25 -45.55
N LEU A 9 17.88 -13.53 -45.21
CA LEU A 9 17.94 -14.09 -43.86
C LEU A 9 19.44 -14.18 -43.49
N ALA A 10 19.87 -13.58 -42.39
CA ALA A 10 21.26 -13.66 -41.92
C ALA A 10 21.38 -14.73 -40.81
N LEU A 11 22.01 -15.84 -41.17
CA LEU A 11 22.41 -16.95 -40.32
C LEU A 11 23.81 -16.65 -39.76
N CYS A 12 23.94 -16.36 -38.47
CA CYS A 12 25.25 -16.25 -37.81
C CYS A 12 25.57 -17.56 -37.08
N LEU A 13 26.50 -18.33 -37.66
CA LEU A 13 27.23 -19.39 -36.99
C LEU A 13 28.13 -18.79 -35.90
N LEU A 14 28.11 -19.36 -34.69
CA LEU A 14 29.19 -19.17 -33.73
C LEU A 14 30.09 -20.41 -33.72
N VAL A 15 31.36 -20.16 -34.01
CA VAL A 15 32.47 -21.11 -34.04
C VAL A 15 32.91 -21.42 -32.60
N ALA A 16 33.09 -22.71 -32.28
CA ALA A 16 33.72 -23.16 -31.05
C ALA A 16 35.24 -22.99 -31.13
N ALA A 17 35.84 -22.32 -30.15
CA ALA A 17 37.29 -22.22 -29.99
C ALA A 17 37.74 -22.96 -28.71
N VAL A 18 38.73 -23.84 -28.90
CA VAL A 18 39.44 -24.65 -27.89
C VAL A 18 40.40 -23.75 -27.09
N PRO A 19 40.61 -23.98 -25.77
CA PRO A 19 41.30 -23.03 -24.88
C PRO A 19 42.83 -23.16 -24.90
N PRO A 20 43.58 -22.10 -24.53
CA PRO A 20 44.99 -22.24 -24.18
C PRO A 20 45.17 -22.69 -22.72
N ALA A 21 46.10 -23.62 -22.56
CA ALA A 21 46.63 -24.12 -21.30
C ALA A 21 47.46 -23.04 -20.57
N GLY A 22 47.38 -23.04 -19.24
CA GLY A 22 48.34 -22.32 -18.39
C GLY A 22 47.70 -21.44 -17.32
N ALA A 23 47.16 -22.04 -16.26
CA ALA A 23 47.06 -21.42 -14.95
C ALA A 23 46.92 -22.53 -13.90
N GLU A 24 47.72 -22.45 -12.84
CA GLU A 24 47.91 -23.45 -11.81
C GLU A 24 46.63 -23.77 -11.00
N PRO A 25 46.49 -24.99 -10.44
CA PRO A 25 45.32 -25.37 -9.67
C PRO A 25 45.29 -24.62 -8.33
N VAL A 26 44.37 -23.68 -8.19
CA VAL A 26 43.97 -23.17 -6.87
C VAL A 26 43.14 -24.25 -6.18
N THR A 27 43.70 -24.77 -5.09
CA THR A 27 43.05 -25.71 -4.16
C THR A 27 41.76 -25.08 -3.61
N VAL A 28 40.60 -25.65 -3.98
CA VAL A 28 39.31 -25.29 -3.41
C VAL A 28 39.14 -26.04 -2.07
N PRO A 29 38.82 -25.37 -0.95
CA PRO A 29 38.47 -26.05 0.28
C PRO A 29 37.12 -26.78 0.14
N SER A 30 37.06 -28.00 0.66
CA SER A 30 35.90 -28.90 0.63
C SER A 30 34.58 -28.23 1.02
N PRO A 31 33.45 -28.57 0.37
CA PRO A 31 32.14 -28.09 0.78
C PRO A 31 31.73 -28.71 2.13
N LEU A 32 31.23 -27.86 3.03
CA LEU A 32 30.52 -28.24 4.24
C LEU A 32 29.28 -29.09 3.90
N PRO A 33 28.89 -30.04 4.76
CA PRO A 33 27.82 -30.98 4.48
C PRO A 33 26.46 -30.29 4.32
N ALA A 34 25.68 -30.78 3.37
CA ALA A 34 24.31 -30.38 3.08
C ALA A 34 23.43 -30.56 4.32
N GLY A 35 23.02 -29.45 4.94
CA GLY A 35 21.88 -29.43 5.84
C GLY A 35 20.60 -29.52 5.02
N SER A 36 19.81 -30.55 5.31
CA SER A 36 18.46 -30.76 4.76
C SER A 36 17.61 -29.49 4.83
N PRO A 37 16.72 -29.22 3.85
CA PRO A 37 15.75 -28.16 3.99
C PRO A 37 14.76 -28.58 5.10
N ALA A 38 14.79 -27.86 6.22
CA ALA A 38 13.73 -27.92 7.20
C ALA A 38 12.42 -27.54 6.50
N ALA A 39 11.39 -28.33 6.77
CA ALA A 39 10.02 -28.13 6.30
C ALA A 39 9.59 -26.68 6.51
N GLY A 40 8.94 -26.13 5.47
CA GLY A 40 8.44 -24.76 5.46
C GLY A 40 7.61 -24.47 6.70
N GLU A 41 8.04 -23.43 7.42
CA GLU A 41 7.24 -22.76 8.42
C GLU A 41 6.00 -22.18 7.70
N PRO A 42 4.78 -22.53 8.13
CA PRO A 42 3.59 -21.90 7.57
C PRO A 42 3.62 -20.40 7.88
N ALA A 43 3.29 -19.60 6.86
CA ALA A 43 3.14 -18.15 6.96
C ALA A 43 2.32 -17.80 8.22
N ALA A 44 2.93 -17.02 9.11
CA ALA A 44 2.26 -16.50 10.28
C ALA A 44 1.01 -15.74 9.83
N ALA A 45 -0.15 -16.19 10.31
CA ALA A 45 -1.40 -15.44 10.23
C ALA A 45 -1.19 -14.02 10.81
N PRO A 46 -1.90 -13.00 10.30
CA PRO A 46 -1.81 -11.66 10.89
C PRO A 46 -2.25 -11.76 12.36
N GLN A 47 -1.30 -11.51 13.27
CA GLN A 47 -1.56 -11.48 14.69
C GLN A 47 -2.47 -10.29 14.98
N GLY A 48 -3.77 -10.55 15.13
CA GLY A 48 -4.70 -9.61 15.76
C GLY A 48 -4.34 -9.47 17.23
N GLY A 49 -3.56 -8.45 17.58
CA GLY A 49 -3.12 -8.28 18.96
C GLY A 49 -2.67 -6.85 19.26
N ASN A 50 -3.46 -6.16 20.10
CA ASN A 50 -3.06 -5.05 20.99
C ASN A 50 -2.11 -3.99 20.41
N ASP A 51 -2.23 -3.65 19.13
CA ASP A 51 -1.57 -2.45 18.62
C ASP A 51 -2.08 -1.25 19.43
N PRO A 52 -1.20 -0.32 19.87
CA PRO A 52 -1.64 0.91 20.48
C PRO A 52 -2.69 1.59 19.59
N LEU A 53 -3.86 1.92 20.16
CA LEU A 53 -4.88 2.76 19.51
C LEU A 53 -4.40 4.21 19.28
N VAL A 54 -3.18 4.52 19.69
CA VAL A 54 -2.53 5.78 19.31
C VAL A 54 -1.74 5.49 18.03
N PRO A 55 -2.15 6.04 16.88
CA PRO A 55 -1.39 5.86 15.65
C PRO A 55 0.04 6.40 15.85
N PRO A 56 1.05 5.74 15.27
CA PRO A 56 2.39 6.30 15.23
C PRO A 56 2.30 7.70 14.61
N ARG A 57 2.90 8.70 15.26
CA ARG A 57 2.90 10.10 14.78
C ARG A 57 4.07 10.41 13.85
N ASP A 58 4.86 9.39 13.54
CA ASP A 58 6.01 9.54 12.66
C ASP A 58 5.51 9.69 11.24
N LYS A 59 5.96 10.78 10.60
CA LYS A 59 5.68 11.05 9.19
C LYS A 59 6.13 9.85 8.34
N VAL A 60 5.24 9.38 7.47
CA VAL A 60 5.60 8.46 6.39
C VAL A 60 6.56 9.17 5.45
N ALA A 61 7.83 8.73 5.43
CA ALA A 61 8.88 9.37 4.64
C ALA A 61 8.66 9.20 3.12
N SER A 62 8.11 8.06 2.72
CA SER A 62 7.75 7.77 1.34
C SER A 62 6.58 6.78 1.29
N PHE A 63 5.75 6.94 0.27
CA PHE A 63 4.68 6.00 -0.04
C PHE A 63 4.61 5.81 -1.55
N GLN A 64 4.51 4.56 -1.98
CA GLN A 64 4.41 4.18 -3.37
C GLN A 64 3.46 2.99 -3.51
N LEU A 65 2.49 3.09 -4.42
CA LEU A 65 1.56 2.01 -4.76
C LEU A 65 1.44 1.88 -6.28
N ASP A 66 1.93 0.77 -6.82
CA ASP A 66 1.79 0.44 -8.24
C ASP A 66 0.35 0.02 -8.55
N LEU A 67 -0.37 0.77 -9.38
CA LEU A 67 -1.75 0.50 -9.82
C LEU A 67 -1.81 -0.16 -11.20
N GLY A 68 -0.70 -0.75 -11.66
CA GLY A 68 -0.60 -1.47 -12.91
C GLY A 68 -0.61 -0.52 -14.11
N SER A 69 -1.53 -0.74 -15.06
CA SER A 69 -1.59 0.05 -16.30
C SER A 69 -1.93 1.53 -16.08
N LEU A 70 -2.48 1.90 -14.92
CA LEU A 70 -2.73 3.30 -14.56
C LEU A 70 -1.45 4.04 -14.16
N GLY A 71 -0.42 3.32 -13.73
CA GLY A 71 0.82 3.88 -13.21
C GLY A 71 0.90 3.75 -11.69
N THR A 72 1.66 4.63 -11.07
CA THR A 72 2.08 4.50 -9.67
C THR A 72 1.60 5.70 -8.86
N LEU A 73 0.87 5.45 -7.77
CA LEU A 73 0.53 6.48 -6.79
C LEU A 73 1.75 6.74 -5.89
N LEU A 74 2.16 7.99 -5.76
CA LEU A 74 3.36 8.42 -5.04
C LEU A 74 3.03 9.53 -4.06
N LEU A 75 3.60 9.48 -2.86
CA LEU A 75 3.69 10.64 -1.98
C LEU A 75 4.84 11.54 -2.44
N VAL A 76 4.54 12.79 -2.74
CA VAL A 76 5.51 13.83 -3.10
C VAL A 76 5.52 14.88 -2.01
N GLU A 77 6.71 15.18 -1.49
CA GLU A 77 6.86 16.22 -0.47
C GLU A 77 6.48 17.58 -1.07
N GLY A 78 5.59 18.29 -0.37
CA GLY A 78 5.16 19.62 -0.75
C GLY A 78 6.25 20.65 -0.53
N LYS A 79 6.17 21.77 -1.25
CA LYS A 79 6.96 22.95 -0.88
C LYS A 79 6.47 23.45 0.48
N ARG A 80 7.35 23.52 1.48
CA ARG A 80 7.03 24.11 2.78
C ARG A 80 6.82 25.62 2.61
N GLU A 81 5.58 26.07 2.71
CA GLU A 81 5.26 27.48 2.86
C GLU A 81 5.20 27.82 4.36
N GLY A 82 6.32 28.32 4.89
CA GLY A 82 6.43 28.70 6.30
C GLY A 82 6.79 27.55 7.25
N ALA A 83 6.51 27.73 8.54
CA ALA A 83 7.03 26.89 9.63
C ALA A 83 6.06 25.78 10.11
N THR A 84 4.86 25.70 9.54
CA THR A 84 3.77 24.89 10.11
C THR A 84 2.93 24.25 9.02
N GLY A 85 2.65 22.95 9.18
CA GLY A 85 1.83 22.15 8.27
C GLY A 85 2.64 21.29 7.30
N HIS A 86 2.06 20.15 6.94
CA HIS A 86 2.55 19.26 5.89
C HIS A 86 1.68 19.47 4.63
N PHE A 87 2.28 19.92 3.54
CA PHE A 87 1.57 20.23 2.29
C PHE A 87 1.92 19.24 1.18
N ASP A 88 2.12 17.99 1.59
CA ASP A 88 2.48 16.91 0.68
C ASP A 88 1.30 16.59 -0.25
N GLU A 89 1.60 15.98 -1.39
CA GLU A 89 0.60 15.59 -2.36
C GLU A 89 0.77 14.11 -2.70
N LEU A 90 -0.35 13.40 -2.82
CA LEU A 90 -0.39 12.13 -3.52
C LEU A 90 -0.62 12.41 -5.00
N VAL A 91 0.28 11.90 -5.83
CA VAL A 91 0.25 12.06 -7.28
C VAL A 91 0.23 10.70 -7.96
N LEU A 92 -0.57 10.56 -9.01
CA LEU A 92 -0.51 9.42 -9.91
C LEU A 92 0.53 9.69 -11.01
N ALA A 93 1.61 8.94 -11.00
CA ALA A 93 2.64 8.95 -12.01
C ALA A 93 2.34 7.90 -13.10
N SER A 94 2.04 8.36 -14.31
CA SER A 94 1.81 7.52 -15.49
C SER A 94 2.79 7.90 -16.59
N GLY A 95 3.90 7.16 -16.69
CA GLY A 95 5.03 7.54 -17.53
C GLY A 95 5.64 8.86 -17.05
N SER A 96 5.65 9.89 -17.89
CA SER A 96 6.14 11.24 -17.57
C SER A 96 5.05 12.17 -17.02
N VAL A 97 3.80 11.73 -16.94
CA VAL A 97 2.66 12.54 -16.48
C VAL A 97 2.45 12.33 -14.99
N LEU A 98 2.44 13.43 -14.23
CA LEU A 98 2.07 13.45 -12.82
C LEU A 98 0.69 14.11 -12.66
N THR A 99 -0.28 13.38 -12.13
CA THR A 99 -1.64 13.87 -11.89
C THR A 99 -1.89 13.96 -10.39
N PRO A 100 -2.16 15.15 -9.81
CA PRO A 100 -2.54 15.25 -8.41
C PRO A 100 -3.81 14.46 -8.10
N VAL A 101 -3.78 13.70 -7.01
CA VAL A 101 -4.91 12.88 -6.53
C VAL A 101 -5.47 13.46 -5.23
N LEU A 102 -4.60 13.73 -4.26
CA LEU A 102 -4.98 14.24 -2.95
C LEU A 102 -3.90 15.21 -2.45
N LYS A 103 -4.32 16.33 -1.87
CA LYS A 103 -3.44 17.21 -1.11
C LYS A 103 -3.63 16.93 0.37
N THR A 104 -2.55 16.90 1.16
CA THR A 104 -2.68 16.67 2.60
C THR A 104 -3.16 17.90 3.36
N GLU A 105 -3.11 19.10 2.76
CA GLU A 105 -3.75 20.32 3.28
C GLU A 105 -3.35 20.68 4.72
N GLY A 106 -2.07 20.54 5.05
CA GLY A 106 -1.53 20.80 6.39
C GLY A 106 -1.43 19.55 7.26
N ARG A 107 -2.14 18.46 6.91
CA ARG A 107 -2.14 17.18 7.62
C ARG A 107 -0.92 16.34 7.28
N CYS A 108 -0.40 15.57 8.23
CA CYS A 108 0.74 14.70 8.03
C CYS A 108 0.30 13.27 7.66
N LEU A 109 0.79 12.69 6.58
CA LEU A 109 0.58 11.26 6.35
C LEU A 109 1.39 10.44 7.35
N VAL A 110 0.72 9.71 8.23
CA VAL A 110 1.34 8.93 9.32
C VAL A 110 1.06 7.43 9.22
N GLY A 111 0.14 7.02 8.35
CA GLY A 111 -0.16 5.61 8.14
C GLY A 111 -0.82 5.34 6.80
N THR A 112 -0.63 4.13 6.29
CA THR A 112 -1.29 3.63 5.09
C THR A 112 -1.59 2.15 5.26
N ALA A 113 -2.75 1.70 4.82
CA ALA A 113 -3.04 0.28 4.60
C ALA A 113 -3.52 0.07 3.17
N VAL A 114 -3.12 -1.03 2.55
CA VAL A 114 -3.46 -1.38 1.17
C VAL A 114 -4.19 -2.72 1.18
N GLY A 115 -5.27 -2.84 0.41
CA GLY A 115 -6.10 -4.05 0.37
C GLY A 115 -7.09 -4.09 -0.79
N GLU A 116 -7.81 -5.20 -0.89
CA GLU A 116 -8.73 -5.53 -1.99
C GLU A 116 -10.20 -5.29 -1.60
N PHE A 117 -10.54 -4.06 -1.17
CA PHE A 117 -11.83 -3.75 -0.57
C PHE A 117 -12.97 -3.63 -1.60
N THR A 118 -12.68 -3.00 -2.74
CA THR A 118 -13.68 -2.71 -3.76
C THR A 118 -13.96 -3.89 -4.67
N ALA A 119 -12.93 -4.68 -5.00
CA ALA A 119 -13.02 -5.90 -5.80
C ALA A 119 -11.78 -6.79 -5.59
N PRO A 120 -11.88 -8.11 -5.85
CA PRO A 120 -10.71 -8.99 -5.86
C PRO A 120 -9.61 -8.48 -6.79
N GLY A 121 -8.38 -8.45 -6.31
CA GLY A 121 -7.20 -7.90 -7.00
C GLY A 121 -7.13 -6.37 -7.06
N ALA A 122 -8.11 -5.64 -6.50
CA ALA A 122 -8.05 -4.19 -6.40
C ALA A 122 -6.93 -3.76 -5.45
N LYS A 123 -6.34 -2.59 -5.72
CA LYS A 123 -5.31 -1.99 -4.86
C LYS A 123 -5.88 -0.71 -4.26
N ASP A 124 -6.80 -0.89 -3.32
CA ASP A 124 -7.37 0.20 -2.55
C ASP A 124 -6.43 0.58 -1.43
N ALA A 125 -6.40 1.87 -1.06
CA ALA A 125 -5.51 2.37 -0.02
C ALA A 125 -6.28 3.26 0.94
N VAL A 126 -6.23 2.95 2.24
CA VAL A 126 -6.67 3.89 3.28
C VAL A 126 -5.47 4.61 3.86
N LEU A 127 -5.56 5.92 3.90
CA LEU A 127 -4.55 6.83 4.40
C LEU A 127 -4.95 7.29 5.80
N THR A 128 -3.98 7.44 6.69
CA THR A 128 -4.15 8.04 8.01
C THR A 128 -3.39 9.35 8.04
N LEU A 129 -4.13 10.46 8.11
CA LEU A 129 -3.62 11.82 8.06
C LEU A 129 -3.73 12.45 9.46
N ASP A 130 -2.61 12.67 10.15
CA ASP A 130 -2.59 13.41 11.42
C ASP A 130 -2.96 14.88 11.18
N THR A 131 -4.04 15.32 11.82
CA THR A 131 -4.56 16.70 11.73
C THR A 131 -3.67 17.71 12.46
N GLY A 132 -2.73 17.24 13.27
CA GLY A 132 -1.90 18.05 14.14
C GLY A 132 -2.56 18.37 15.48
N GLY A 133 -1.76 18.91 16.41
CA GLY A 133 -2.21 19.28 17.75
C GLY A 133 -2.15 18.14 18.79
N ALA A 134 -2.62 18.44 20.00
CA ALA A 134 -2.49 17.54 21.15
C ALA A 134 -3.57 16.45 21.22
N GLY A 135 -4.70 16.63 20.54
CA GLY A 135 -5.90 15.79 20.67
C GLY A 135 -5.79 14.38 20.07
N GLY A 136 -4.78 14.13 19.24
CA GLY A 136 -4.58 12.81 18.60
C GLY A 136 -5.68 12.46 17.60
N PHE A 137 -6.20 13.46 16.90
CA PHE A 137 -7.21 13.29 15.85
C PHE A 137 -6.53 13.06 14.51
N VAL A 138 -7.08 12.13 13.74
CA VAL A 138 -6.66 11.85 12.36
C VAL A 138 -7.85 11.94 11.42
N ASP A 139 -7.56 12.21 10.16
CA ASP A 139 -8.51 11.95 9.08
C ASP A 139 -8.14 10.61 8.42
N LEU A 140 -9.16 9.85 8.03
CA LEU A 140 -9.03 8.61 7.29
C LEU A 140 -9.55 8.84 5.87
N VAL A 141 -8.75 8.56 4.86
CA VAL A 141 -9.12 8.76 3.44
C VAL A 141 -8.94 7.45 2.69
N LEU A 142 -10.02 6.87 2.18
CA LEU A 142 -10.00 5.68 1.33
C LEU A 142 -9.92 6.08 -0.14
N LEU A 143 -8.82 5.70 -0.78
CA LEU A 143 -8.61 5.81 -2.22
C LEU A 143 -8.87 4.47 -2.90
N ALA A 144 -9.55 4.51 -4.04
CA ALA A 144 -9.86 3.33 -4.86
C ALA A 144 -9.69 3.63 -6.35
N VAL A 145 -9.51 2.57 -7.16
CA VAL A 145 -9.54 2.67 -8.62
C VAL A 145 -10.94 2.33 -9.12
N ILE A 146 -11.70 3.35 -9.51
CA ILE A 146 -13.05 3.17 -10.05
C ILE A 146 -13.07 3.64 -11.50
N LYS A 147 -13.44 2.73 -12.41
CA LYS A 147 -13.53 3.02 -13.87
C LYS A 147 -12.23 3.64 -14.43
N GLY A 148 -11.08 3.11 -14.01
CA GLY A 148 -9.77 3.54 -14.49
C GLY A 148 -9.28 4.89 -13.94
N LYS A 149 -9.86 5.39 -12.85
CA LYS A 149 -9.44 6.61 -12.17
C LYS A 149 -9.24 6.34 -10.69
N VAL A 150 -8.21 6.96 -10.11
CA VAL A 150 -8.07 7.03 -8.66
C VAL A 150 -9.08 8.04 -8.14
N VAL A 151 -9.92 7.63 -7.19
CA VAL A 151 -10.93 8.48 -6.57
C VAL A 151 -10.87 8.35 -5.06
N THR A 152 -11.18 9.43 -4.35
CA THR A 152 -11.59 9.36 -2.95
C THR A 152 -12.95 8.69 -2.90
N LEU A 153 -13.00 7.50 -2.31
CA LEU A 153 -14.22 6.71 -2.20
C LEU A 153 -14.96 6.96 -0.88
N TRP A 154 -14.22 7.24 0.19
CA TRP A 154 -14.78 7.48 1.53
C TRP A 154 -13.78 8.26 2.39
N GLU A 155 -14.31 9.07 3.30
CA GLU A 155 -13.54 9.85 4.27
C GLU A 155 -14.21 9.80 5.65
N ALA A 156 -13.40 9.79 6.70
CA ALA A 156 -13.82 10.09 8.06
C ALA A 156 -12.89 11.14 8.66
N GLU A 157 -13.46 12.23 9.14
CA GLU A 157 -12.71 13.36 9.68
C GLU A 157 -12.67 13.30 11.22
N ALA A 158 -11.61 13.87 11.80
CA ALA A 158 -11.45 14.05 13.24
C ALA A 158 -11.69 12.76 14.06
N VAL A 159 -11.13 11.65 13.60
CA VAL A 159 -11.19 10.35 14.28
C VAL A 159 -10.14 10.31 15.38
N LYS A 160 -10.57 10.29 16.65
CA LYS A 160 -9.66 10.25 17.81
C LYS A 160 -8.95 8.91 17.89
N GLY A 161 -7.62 8.90 17.85
CA GLY A 161 -6.83 7.65 17.85
C GLY A 161 -7.16 6.74 16.67
N GLY A 162 -7.63 7.30 15.55
CA GLY A 162 -8.11 6.53 14.41
C GLY A 162 -7.00 5.73 13.73
N ARG A 163 -7.30 4.47 13.40
CA ARG A 163 -6.54 3.67 12.45
C ARG A 163 -7.47 2.80 11.65
N ALA A 164 -7.17 2.64 10.37
CA ALA A 164 -7.92 1.78 9.47
C ALA A 164 -7.06 0.63 8.92
N THR A 165 -7.65 -0.54 8.81
CA THR A 165 -7.06 -1.75 8.22
C THR A 165 -8.07 -2.45 7.32
N PHE A 166 -7.59 -3.30 6.42
CA PHE A 166 -8.41 -4.22 5.66
C PHE A 166 -8.31 -5.62 6.28
N GLU A 167 -9.43 -6.20 6.65
CA GLU A 167 -9.48 -7.51 7.34
C GLU A 167 -10.62 -8.33 6.75
N ASP A 168 -10.37 -9.59 6.36
CA ASP A 168 -11.43 -10.55 6.02
C ASP A 168 -11.91 -11.22 7.31
N ARG A 169 -12.88 -10.60 7.98
CA ARG A 169 -13.40 -11.05 9.27
C ARG A 169 -14.42 -12.18 9.12
N THR A 170 -15.06 -12.28 7.96
CA THR A 170 -16.10 -13.28 7.69
C THR A 170 -15.56 -14.54 7.00
N GLY A 171 -14.34 -14.49 6.47
CA GLY A 171 -13.70 -15.60 5.77
C GLY A 171 -14.27 -15.82 4.36
N ASP A 172 -14.93 -14.81 3.78
CA ASP A 172 -15.54 -14.89 2.46
C ASP A 172 -14.56 -14.50 1.33
N GLY A 173 -13.31 -14.18 1.69
CA GLY A 173 -12.26 -13.73 0.78
C GLY A 173 -12.38 -12.26 0.39
N ARG A 174 -13.29 -11.50 1.00
CA ARG A 174 -13.52 -10.09 0.70
C ARG A 174 -13.30 -9.25 1.96
N PRO A 175 -12.15 -8.55 2.06
CA PRO A 175 -11.84 -7.81 3.27
C PRO A 175 -12.84 -6.68 3.51
N GLU A 176 -13.21 -6.49 4.76
CA GLU A 176 -13.90 -5.31 5.27
C GLU A 176 -12.91 -4.21 5.63
N LEU A 177 -13.37 -2.95 5.65
CA LEU A 177 -12.62 -1.83 6.18
C LEU A 177 -12.91 -1.72 7.69
N VAL A 178 -11.90 -1.99 8.50
CA VAL A 178 -12.00 -1.98 9.96
C VAL A 178 -11.35 -0.71 10.49
N VAL A 179 -12.13 0.12 11.15
CA VAL A 179 -11.66 1.35 11.81
C VAL A 179 -11.64 1.13 13.31
N ARG A 180 -10.46 1.23 13.91
CA ARG A 180 -10.28 1.25 15.37
C ARG A 180 -10.08 2.68 15.81
N ARG A 181 -10.85 3.14 16.80
CA ARG A 181 -10.79 4.52 17.30
C ARG A 181 -11.08 4.60 18.79
N LEU A 182 -10.91 5.78 19.36
CA LEU A 182 -11.35 6.11 20.70
C LEU A 182 -12.68 6.89 20.62
N ALA A 183 -13.66 6.47 21.40
CA ALA A 183 -14.86 7.23 21.68
C ALA A 183 -14.69 7.98 23.00
N GLU A 184 -15.29 9.16 23.10
CA GLU A 184 -15.34 9.93 24.35
C GLU A 184 -16.80 10.22 24.67
N ASP A 185 -17.25 9.77 25.84
CA ASP A 185 -18.53 10.17 26.38
C ASP A 185 -18.40 11.58 26.96
N MET A 186 -19.01 12.56 26.29
CA MET A 186 -18.93 13.96 26.69
C MET A 186 -19.61 14.26 28.03
N ALA A 187 -20.50 13.39 28.52
CA ALA A 187 -21.17 13.56 29.80
C ALA A 187 -20.30 13.10 30.98
N THR A 188 -19.49 12.05 30.78
CA THR A 188 -18.70 11.41 31.84
C THR A 188 -17.19 11.67 31.70
N GLY A 189 -16.73 12.09 30.51
CA GLY A 189 -15.31 12.18 30.15
C GLY A 189 -14.64 10.82 29.95
N GLU A 190 -15.42 9.73 29.96
CA GLU A 190 -14.89 8.39 29.76
C GLU A 190 -14.41 8.20 28.32
N VAL A 191 -13.21 7.64 28.16
CA VAL A 191 -12.64 7.29 26.86
C VAL A 191 -12.57 5.77 26.72
N SER A 192 -13.20 5.23 25.68
CA SER A 192 -13.26 3.79 25.42
C SER A 192 -12.86 3.47 23.98
N PRO A 193 -12.25 2.29 23.74
CA PRO A 193 -11.96 1.85 22.38
C PRO A 193 -13.24 1.40 21.68
N GLU A 194 -13.40 1.80 20.41
CA GLU A 194 -14.48 1.35 19.53
C GLU A 194 -13.89 0.79 18.23
N THR A 195 -14.59 -0.21 17.69
CA THR A 195 -14.29 -0.80 16.37
C THR A 195 -15.51 -0.63 15.49
N GLU A 196 -15.31 0.01 14.35
CA GLU A 196 -16.30 0.20 13.31
C GLU A 196 -15.92 -0.65 12.10
N VAL A 197 -16.92 -1.28 11.49
CA VAL A 197 -16.72 -2.17 10.35
C VAL A 197 -17.53 -1.65 9.18
N TYR A 198 -16.86 -1.41 8.07
CA TYR A 198 -17.44 -0.89 6.85
C TYR A 198 -17.33 -1.92 5.73
N LEU A 199 -18.38 -2.01 4.93
CA LEU A 199 -18.51 -2.91 3.79
C LEU A 199 -18.51 -2.10 2.50
N PHE A 200 -18.07 -2.70 1.39
CA PHE A 200 -18.31 -2.13 0.07
C PHE A 200 -19.54 -2.81 -0.55
N GLN A 201 -20.62 -2.08 -0.81
CA GLN A 201 -21.84 -2.63 -1.39
C GLN A 201 -22.41 -1.64 -2.41
N ASP A 202 -22.86 -2.15 -3.56
CA ASP A 202 -23.46 -1.35 -4.63
C ASP A 202 -22.64 -0.13 -5.05
N GLY A 203 -21.31 -0.28 -5.07
CA GLY A 203 -20.38 0.77 -5.45
C GLY A 203 -20.14 1.84 -4.37
N LYS A 204 -20.55 1.59 -3.13
CA LYS A 204 -20.44 2.54 -2.00
C LYS A 204 -19.90 1.86 -0.74
N VAL A 205 -19.33 2.66 0.14
CA VAL A 205 -18.99 2.24 1.50
C VAL A 205 -20.24 2.33 2.37
N THR A 206 -20.58 1.25 3.07
CA THR A 206 -21.74 1.14 3.98
C THR A 206 -21.28 0.72 5.37
N GLY A 207 -21.98 1.18 6.41
CA GLY A 207 -21.62 0.93 7.82
C GLY A 207 -21.64 2.22 8.67
N PRO A 208 -21.18 2.15 9.93
CA PRO A 208 -20.62 0.96 10.56
C PRO A 208 -21.69 -0.13 10.78
N VAL A 209 -21.33 -1.40 10.56
CA VAL A 209 -22.16 -2.56 10.93
C VAL A 209 -21.69 -3.13 12.26
N GLU A 210 -22.61 -3.66 13.07
CA GLU A 210 -22.24 -4.36 14.31
C GLU A 210 -21.31 -5.53 13.97
N GLY A 211 -20.08 -5.48 14.48
CA GLY A 211 -19.14 -6.59 14.39
C GLY A 211 -19.67 -7.76 15.20
N LYS A 212 -20.07 -8.85 14.53
CA LYS A 212 -20.14 -10.16 15.18
C LYS A 212 -18.75 -10.67 15.51
#